data_AF-A0A7X2NQE7-F1
#
_entry.id   AF-A0A7X2NQE7-F1
#
_cell.length_a   1.000
_cell.length_b   1.000
_cell.length_c   1.000
_cell.angle_alpha   90.00
_cell.angle_beta   90.00
_cell.angle_gamma   90.00
#
_symmetry.space_group_name_H-M   'P 1'
#
loop_
_entity.id
_entity.type
_entity.pdbx_description
1 polymer ?
#
loop_
_entity_poly.entity_id
_entity_poly.type
_entity_poly.pdbx_seq_one_letter_code
_entity_poly.pdbx_strand_id
1 'polypeptide(L)' 'MEPNEIDHHCSDLYLKVTEESDKLIENYEFRGLVTTFKSIRPDDKGSLWYDIPFGYIPEWQREKKD' A
#
# COMPACT_ATOMS: atom_id res chain seq x y z
N MET A 1 5.23 12.69 0.44
CA MET A 1 3.82 12.27 0.54
C MET A 1 3.29 12.72 1.89
N GLU A 2 2.02 13.08 1.92
CA GLU A 2 1.32 13.48 3.14
C GLU A 2 0.76 12.25 3.89
N PRO A 3 0.56 12.31 5.22
CA PRO A 3 0.08 11.16 5.99
C PRO A 3 -1.29 10.61 5.54
N ASN A 4 -2.14 11.45 4.96
CA ASN A 4 -3.45 11.06 4.42
C ASN A 4 -3.38 10.40 3.03
N GLU A 5 -2.19 10.29 2.44
CA GLU A 5 -1.93 9.60 1.17
C GLU A 5 -1.41 8.18 1.38
N ILE A 6 -1.30 7.74 2.64
CA ILE A 6 -0.81 6.42 3.05
C ILE A 6 -1.85 5.79 3.97
N ASP A 7 -2.19 4.54 3.71
CA ASP A 7 -3.10 3.77 4.54
C ASP A 7 -2.71 2.30 4.53
N HIS A 8 -3.33 1.49 5.39
CA HIS A 8 -3.10 0.07 5.42
C HIS A 8 -4.31 -0.67 5.99
N HIS A 9 -4.47 -1.93 5.62
CA HIS A 9 -5.42 -2.82 6.27
C HIS A 9 -4.79 -4.18 6.45
N CYS A 10 -4.71 -4.63 7.70
CA CYS A 10 -3.98 -5.86 8.07
C CYS A 10 -2.53 -5.81 7.55
N SER A 11 -2.20 -6.70 6.61
CA SER A 11 -0.88 -6.79 5.99
C SER A 11 -0.71 -5.87 4.78
N ASP A 12 -1.79 -5.36 4.21
CA ASP A 12 -1.77 -4.70 2.92
C ASP A 12 -1.45 -3.21 3.08
N LEU A 13 -0.59 -2.69 2.21
CA LEU A 13 -0.19 -1.28 2.19
C LEU A 13 -0.90 -0.57 1.04
N TYR A 14 -1.50 0.58 1.33
CA TYR A 14 -2.18 1.40 0.36
C TYR A 14 -1.49 2.76 0.20
N LEU A 15 -1.25 3.17 -1.05
CA LEU A 15 -0.73 4.50 -1.36
C LEU A 15 -1.67 5.21 -2.32
N LYS A 16 -2.02 6.45 -2.06
CA LYS A 16 -2.77 7.26 -3.02
C LYS A 16 -1.92 7.46 -4.28
N VAL A 17 -2.55 7.40 -5.45
CA VAL A 17 -1.85 7.61 -6.72
C VAL A 17 -1.52 9.10 -6.85
N THR A 18 -0.23 9.40 -6.74
CA THR A 18 0.36 10.74 -6.86
C THR A 18 1.65 10.62 -7.67
N GLU A 19 2.22 11.74 -8.12
CA GLU A 19 3.50 11.71 -8.85
C GLU A 19 4.65 11.10 -8.01
N GLU A 20 4.59 11.26 -6.69
CA GLU A 20 5.61 10.72 -5.79
C GLU A 20 5.43 9.21 -5.59
N SER A 21 4.20 8.73 -5.34
CA SER A 21 3.95 7.30 -5.17
C SER A 21 4.16 6.54 -6.48
N ASP A 22 3.85 7.15 -7.63
CA ASP A 22 4.10 6.56 -8.94
C ASP A 22 5.59 6.25 -9.14
N LYS A 23 6.48 7.21 -8.82
CA LYS A 23 7.94 7.01 -8.86
C LYS A 23 8.41 5.91 -7.90
N LEU A 24 7.74 5.73 -6.76
CA LEU A 24 8.06 4.64 -5.83
C LEU A 24 7.66 3.28 -6.42
N ILE A 25 6.47 3.17 -7.00
CA ILE A 25 5.98 1.93 -7.64
C ILE A 25 6.79 1.57 -8.88
N GLU A 26 7.21 2.56 -9.69
CA GLU A 26 8.04 2.31 -10.88
C GLU A 26 9.32 1.54 -10.57
N ASN A 27 9.92 1.83 -9.41
CA ASN A 27 11.16 1.24 -8.92
C ASN A 27 10.94 0.06 -7.96
N TYR A 28 9.69 -0.30 -7.66
CA TYR A 28 9.37 -1.41 -6.77
C TYR A 28 9.59 -2.76 -7.48
N GLU A 29 10.42 -3.62 -6.89
CA GLU A 29 10.79 -4.93 -7.44
C GLU A 29 9.58 -5.79 -7.82
N PHE A 30 8.52 -5.72 -7.00
CA PHE A 30 7.30 -6.50 -7.18
C PHE A 30 6.15 -5.68 -7.79
N ARG A 31 6.44 -4.61 -8.54
CA ARG A 31 5.40 -3.74 -9.16
C ARG A 31 4.37 -4.50 -9.99
N GLY A 32 4.74 -5.65 -10.57
CA GLY A 32 3.81 -6.50 -11.31
C GLY A 32 2.70 -7.12 -10.47
N LEU A 33 2.83 -7.09 -9.14
CA LEU A 33 1.81 -7.54 -8.19
C LEU A 33 0.97 -6.38 -7.61
N VAL A 34 1.36 -5.14 -7.89
CA VAL A 34 0.63 -3.96 -7.40
C VAL A 34 -0.62 -3.78 -8.24
N THR A 35 -1.76 -3.62 -7.58
CA THR A 35 -3.04 -3.33 -8.25
C THR A 35 -3.53 -1.94 -7.86
N THR A 36 -4.66 -1.50 -8.44
CA THR A 36 -5.26 -0.21 -8.08
C THR A 36 -6.75 -0.36 -7.79
N PHE A 37 -7.25 0.46 -6.87
CA PHE A 37 -8.67 0.55 -6.56
C PHE A 37 -9.09 2.01 -6.36
N LYS A 38 -10.40 2.25 -6.47
CA LYS A 38 -10.99 3.56 -6.19
C LYS A 38 -11.49 3.62 -4.75
N SER A 39 -11.11 4.66 -4.03
CA SER A 39 -11.56 4.89 -2.66
C SER A 39 -13.08 5.11 -2.62
N ILE A 40 -13.73 4.50 -1.64
CA ILE A 40 -15.16 4.69 -1.34
C ILE A 40 -15.38 5.60 -0.13
N ARG A 41 -14.30 6.10 0.50
CA ARG A 41 -14.40 6.96 1.68
C ARG A 41 -15.06 8.28 1.31
N PRO A 42 -15.99 8.83 2.12
CA PRO A 42 -16.73 10.03 1.75
C PRO A 42 -15.87 11.26 1.42
N ASP A 43 -14.75 11.42 2.12
CA ASP A 43 -13.79 12.53 2.02
C ASP A 43 -12.74 12.35 0.91
N ASP A 44 -12.61 11.13 0.36
CA ASP A 44 -11.62 10.78 -0.67
C ASP A 44 -12.25 9.97 -1.83
N LYS A 45 -13.57 10.11 -2.01
CA LYS A 45 -14.35 9.26 -2.90
C LYS A 45 -13.88 9.38 -4.34
N GLY A 46 -13.56 8.24 -4.95
CA GLY A 46 -13.18 8.13 -6.35
C GLY A 46 -11.69 8.36 -6.62
N SER A 47 -10.90 8.79 -5.62
CA SER A 47 -9.44 8.82 -5.73
C SER A 47 -8.89 7.42 -5.99
N LEU A 48 -7.83 7.35 -6.78
CA LEU A 48 -7.15 6.10 -7.11
C LEU A 48 -6.06 5.81 -6.07
N TRP A 49 -5.98 4.56 -5.64
CA TRP A 49 -4.98 4.08 -4.69
C TRP A 49 -4.32 2.81 -5.23
N TYR A 50 -3.02 2.68 -4.98
CA TYR A 50 -2.26 1.45 -5.13
C TYR A 50 -2.59 0.50 -3.98
N ASP A 51 -2.84 -0.76 -4.32
CA ASP A 51 -2.88 -1.89 -3.40
C ASP A 51 -1.57 -2.67 -3.56
N ILE A 52 -0.71 -2.53 -2.56
CA ILE A 52 0.65 -3.04 -2.55
C ILE A 52 0.66 -4.27 -1.63
N PRO A 53 0.85 -5.48 -2.20
CA PRO A 53 0.94 -6.68 -1.40
C PRO A 53 2.22 -6.62 -0.57
N PHE A 54 2.07 -6.31 0.71
CA PHE A 54 3.16 -6.21 1.65
C PHE A 54 3.09 -7.40 2.59
N GLY A 55 4.17 -8.20 2.63
CA GLY A 55 4.30 -9.29 3.59
C GLY A 55 4.59 -8.74 4.98
N TYR A 56 3.61 -8.12 5.64
CA TYR A 56 3.75 -7.76 7.05
C TYR A 56 3.84 -9.05 7.87
N ILE A 57 5.04 -9.38 8.34
CA ILE A 57 5.25 -10.40 9.36
C ILE A 57 5.15 -9.67 10.71
N PRO A 58 4.07 -9.88 11.49
CA PRO A 58 3.96 -9.30 12.81
C PRO A 58 5.14 -9.71 13.69
N GLU A 59 5.56 -8.84 14.59
CA GLU A 59 6.74 -9.07 15.43
C GLU A 59 6.65 -10.37 16.25
N TRP A 60 5.45 -10.74 16.71
CA TRP A 60 5.20 -11.99 17.43
C TRP A 60 5.32 -13.27 16.57
N GLN A 61 5.47 -13.16 15.25
CA GLN A 61 5.75 -14.28 14.35
C GLN A 61 7.24 -14.40 13.99
N ARG A 62 8.10 -13.44 14.40
CA ARG A 62 9.54 -13.48 14.09
C ARG A 62 10.32 -14.54 14.87
N GLU A 63 9.76 -15.11 15.93
CA GLU A 63 10.40 -16.15 16.74
C GLU A 63 9.54 -17.41 16.88
N LYS A 64 9.52 -18.21 15.81
CA LYS A 64 9.52 -19.68 15.96
C LYS A 64 10.71 -20.21 15.18
N LYS A 65 11.89 -20.13 15.80
CA LYS A 65 12.99 -21.02 15.45
C LYS A 65 12.69 -22.35 16.16
N ASP A 66 12.37 -23.38 15.39
CA ASP A 66 12.45 -24.77 15.85
C ASP A 66 13.90 -25.11 16.25
#